data_AF-A0A6G1RV84-F1
#
_entry.id   AF-A0A6G1RV84-F1
#
_cell.length_a   1.000
_cell.length_b   1.000
_cell.length_c   1.000
_cell.angle_alpha   90.00
_cell.angle_beta   90.00
_cell.angle_gamma   90.00
#
_symmetry.space_group_name_H-M   'P 1'
#
loop_
_entity.id
_entity.type
_entity.pdbx_description
1 polymer ?
#
loop_
_entity_poly.entity_id
_entity_poly.type
_entity_poly.pdbx_seq_one_letter_code
_entity_poly.pdbx_strand_id
1 'polypeptide(L)'
;VERRAASGRFWVGVLGAAAGLFLLGFLIGWFSKPTENKTSVSPHEEMKAAFMAEMKAENIKQFLYNFTQLPHLAGTKENLHLAQQVQAEWKEFGLDSVQLVHYDVLLSYPDDTKPNYISIIDEHGNEIFNTSLSE
;
A
#
# COMPACT_ATOMS: atom_id res chain seq x y z
N VAL A 1 13.14 -32.01 -75.29
CA VAL A 1 12.17 -31.15 -74.55
C VAL A 1 12.88 -29.87 -74.18
N GLU A 2 12.75 -28.86 -75.05
CA GLU A 2 13.52 -27.60 -75.00
C GLU A 2 13.08 -26.71 -73.83
N ARG A 3 14.01 -26.39 -72.93
CA ARG A 3 13.81 -25.35 -71.91
C ARG A 3 13.93 -23.99 -72.60
N ARG A 4 12.80 -23.34 -72.91
CA ARG A 4 12.79 -21.93 -73.31
C ARG A 4 13.30 -21.09 -72.14
N ALA A 5 14.52 -20.55 -72.28
CA ALA A 5 15.05 -19.58 -71.33
C ALA A 5 14.22 -18.29 -71.44
N ALA A 6 13.52 -17.94 -70.36
CA ALA A 6 12.77 -16.69 -70.30
C ALA A 6 13.75 -15.50 -70.42
N SER A 7 13.43 -14.53 -71.28
CA SER A 7 14.29 -13.38 -71.55
C SER A 7 14.49 -12.52 -70.29
N GLY A 8 15.64 -11.86 -70.15
CA GLY A 8 15.94 -11.04 -68.96
C GLY A 8 14.88 -9.98 -68.64
N ARG A 9 14.16 -9.49 -69.66
CA ARG A 9 13.02 -8.56 -69.50
C ARG A 9 11.82 -9.19 -68.80
N PHE A 10 11.58 -10.48 -69.01
CA PHE A 10 10.55 -11.24 -68.30
C PHE A 10 10.90 -11.37 -66.82
N TRP A 11 12.15 -11.69 -66.49
CA TRP A 11 12.62 -11.79 -65.10
C TRP A 11 12.59 -10.45 -64.35
N VAL A 12 12.92 -9.34 -65.02
CA VAL A 12 12.79 -7.98 -64.43
C VAL A 12 11.32 -7.65 -64.12
N GLY A 13 10.39 -8.00 -65.01
CA GLY A 13 8.95 -7.84 -64.75
C GLY A 13 8.45 -8.68 -63.59
N VAL A 14 8.89 -9.94 -63.50
CA VAL A 14 8.54 -10.86 -62.40
C VAL A 14 9.09 -10.36 -61.06
N LEU A 15 10.35 -9.88 -61.03
CA LEU A 15 10.95 -9.31 -59.82
C LEU A 15 10.24 -8.03 -59.37
N GLY A 16 9.85 -7.15 -60.30
CA GLY A 16 9.08 -5.94 -59.99
C GLY A 16 7.70 -6.27 -59.42
N ALA A 17 6.99 -7.24 -60.00
CA ALA A 17 5.70 -7.70 -59.48
C ALA A 17 5.83 -8.34 -58.09
N ALA A 18 6.88 -9.15 -57.87
CA ALA A 18 7.16 -9.77 -56.57
C ALA A 18 7.48 -8.72 -55.49
N ALA A 19 8.29 -7.71 -55.83
CA ALA A 19 8.57 -6.60 -54.93
C ALA A 19 7.33 -5.76 -54.62
N GLY A 20 6.47 -5.53 -55.61
CA GLY A 20 5.19 -4.83 -55.43
C GLY A 20 4.25 -5.59 -54.48
N LEU A 21 4.10 -6.91 -54.67
CA LEU A 21 3.31 -7.76 -53.76
C LEU A 21 3.89 -7.82 -52.36
N PHE A 22 5.22 -7.86 -52.23
CA PHE A 22 5.90 -7.83 -50.93
C PHE A 22 5.65 -6.51 -50.20
N LEU A 23 5.81 -5.37 -50.88
CA LEU A 23 5.53 -4.05 -50.31
C LEU A 23 4.05 -3.89 -49.94
N LEU A 24 3.14 -4.39 -50.77
CA LEU A 24 1.70 -4.37 -50.48
C LEU A 24 1.38 -5.22 -49.24
N GLY A 25 1.93 -6.44 -49.16
CA GLY A 25 1.78 -7.30 -47.98
C GLY A 25 2.39 -6.68 -46.72
N PHE A 26 3.54 -6.02 -46.85
CA PHE A 26 4.16 -5.28 -45.75
C PHE A 26 3.31 -4.11 -45.28
N LEU A 27 2.78 -3.30 -46.20
CA LEU A 27 1.87 -2.20 -45.86
C LEU A 27 0.60 -2.71 -45.20
N ILE A 28 -0.02 -3.76 -45.75
CA ILE A 28 -1.19 -4.39 -45.14
C ILE A 28 -0.84 -4.88 -43.74
N GLY A 29 0.26 -5.60 -43.53
CA GLY A 29 0.68 -6.06 -42.20
C GLY A 29 1.02 -4.93 -41.23
N TRP A 30 1.62 -3.85 -41.73
CA TRP A 30 1.96 -2.66 -40.95
C TRP A 30 0.70 -1.94 -40.44
N PHE A 31 -0.32 -1.81 -41.30
CA PHE A 31 -1.60 -1.16 -40.96
C PHE A 31 -2.63 -2.11 -40.35
N SER A 32 -2.43 -3.43 -40.46
CA SER A 32 -3.26 -4.46 -39.80
C SER A 32 -2.81 -4.74 -38.37
N LYS A 33 -1.80 -4.03 -37.85
CA LYS A 33 -1.56 -4.02 -36.41
C LYS A 33 -2.87 -3.59 -35.75
N PRO A 34 -3.53 -4.46 -34.96
CA PRO A 34 -4.66 -4.01 -34.18
C PRO A 34 -4.14 -2.84 -33.36
N THR A 35 -4.82 -1.70 -33.45
CA THR A 35 -4.70 -0.70 -32.40
C THR A 35 -4.88 -1.48 -31.12
N GLU A 36 -3.87 -1.46 -30.23
CA GLU A 36 -4.04 -2.00 -28.90
C GLU A 36 -5.32 -1.35 -28.38
N ASN A 37 -6.41 -2.13 -28.36
CA ASN A 37 -7.57 -1.77 -27.59
C ASN A 37 -6.97 -1.66 -26.20
N LYS A 38 -6.78 -0.43 -25.70
CA LYS A 38 -6.36 -0.18 -24.33
C LYS A 38 -7.18 -1.17 -23.52
N THR A 39 -6.52 -2.21 -23.02
CA THR A 39 -7.17 -3.29 -22.29
C THR A 39 -8.08 -2.57 -21.33
N SER A 40 -9.40 -2.70 -21.51
CA SER A 40 -10.37 -1.98 -20.71
C SER A 40 -9.97 -2.29 -19.28
N VAL A 41 -9.35 -1.31 -18.60
CA VAL A 41 -8.82 -1.51 -17.27
C VAL A 41 -10.03 -1.97 -16.49
N SER A 42 -9.95 -3.17 -15.91
CA SER A 42 -11.14 -3.71 -15.26
C SER A 42 -11.57 -2.68 -14.22
N PRO A 43 -12.88 -2.46 -14.01
CA PRO A 43 -13.35 -1.48 -13.02
C PRO A 43 -12.70 -1.67 -11.64
N HIS A 44 -12.29 -2.90 -11.33
CA HIS A 44 -11.49 -3.25 -10.16
C HIS A 44 -10.10 -2.59 -10.14
N GLU A 45 -9.34 -2.62 -11.24
CA GLU A 45 -8.02 -1.99 -11.29
C GLU A 45 -8.10 -0.46 -11.24
N GLU A 46 -9.14 0.15 -11.83
CA GLU A 46 -9.38 1.59 -11.70
C GLU A 46 -9.72 1.99 -10.27
N MET A 47 -10.61 1.24 -9.61
CA MET A 47 -10.98 1.45 -8.21
C MET A 47 -9.78 1.28 -7.28
N LYS A 48 -8.98 0.24 -7.50
CA LYS A 48 -7.74 0.02 -6.74
C LYS A 48 -6.77 1.19 -6.93
N ALA A 49 -6.56 1.64 -8.17
CA ALA A 49 -5.68 2.77 -8.43
C ALA A 49 -6.17 4.05 -7.73
N ALA A 50 -7.47 4.34 -7.80
CA ALA A 50 -8.09 5.47 -7.12
C ALA A 50 -7.95 5.38 -5.59
N PHE A 51 -8.19 4.20 -5.02
CA PHE A 51 -8.00 3.95 -3.59
C PHE A 51 -6.55 4.20 -3.14
N MET A 52 -5.57 3.66 -3.88
CA MET A 52 -4.15 3.85 -3.57
C MET A 52 -3.73 5.32 -3.71
N ALA A 53 -4.30 6.06 -4.67
CA ALA A 53 -4.00 7.48 -4.90
C ALA A 53 -4.56 8.39 -3.78
N GLU A 54 -5.66 8.01 -3.13
CA GLU A 54 -6.26 8.80 -2.05
C GLU A 54 -5.49 8.64 -0.72
N MET A 55 -4.69 7.58 -0.55
CA MET A 55 -3.84 7.39 0.62
C MET A 55 -2.64 8.36 0.60
N LYS A 56 -2.74 9.45 1.35
CA LYS A 56 -1.74 10.52 1.42
C LYS A 56 -0.85 10.40 2.65
N ALA A 57 0.46 10.46 2.46
CA ALA A 57 1.45 10.37 3.55
C ALA A 57 1.27 11.49 4.61
N GLU A 58 0.88 12.71 4.20
CA GLU A 58 0.67 13.82 5.13
C GLU A 58 -0.51 13.55 6.08
N ASN A 59 -1.58 12.88 5.61
CA ASN A 59 -2.69 12.49 6.47
C ASN A 59 -2.23 11.48 7.53
N ILE A 60 -1.42 10.49 7.13
CA ILE A 60 -0.86 9.49 8.06
C ILE A 60 0.00 10.18 9.12
N LYS A 61 0.85 11.13 8.72
CA LYS A 61 1.66 11.93 9.65
C LYS A 61 0.79 12.72 10.63
N GLN A 62 -0.31 13.31 10.17
CA GLN A 62 -1.22 14.07 11.01
C GLN A 62 -1.96 13.17 12.01
N PHE A 63 -2.47 12.00 11.57
CA PHE A 63 -3.08 11.02 12.47
C PHE A 63 -2.09 10.53 13.53
N LEU A 64 -0.86 10.21 13.12
CA LEU A 64 0.19 9.81 14.05
C LEU A 64 0.45 10.89 15.09
N TYR A 65 0.68 12.14 14.65
CA TYR A 65 0.90 13.26 15.56
C TYR A 65 -0.23 13.41 16.57
N ASN A 66 -1.49 13.35 16.11
CA ASN A 66 -2.67 13.48 16.98
C ASN A 66 -2.77 12.34 18.00
N PHE A 67 -2.56 11.09 17.57
CA PHE A 67 -2.71 9.92 18.45
C PHE A 67 -1.57 9.76 19.47
N THR A 68 -0.41 10.37 19.23
CA THR A 68 0.76 10.27 20.13
C THR A 68 0.92 11.44 21.09
N GLN A 69 -0.03 12.37 21.19
CA GLN A 69 0.10 13.54 22.08
C GLN A 69 0.12 13.16 23.57
N LEU A 70 -0.60 12.11 23.96
CA LEU A 70 -0.75 11.67 25.35
C LEU A 70 -0.60 10.15 25.46
N PRO A 71 -0.05 9.62 26.57
CA PRO A 71 -0.06 8.19 26.84
C PRO A 71 -1.50 7.65 26.89
N HIS A 72 -1.79 6.63 26.10
CA HIS A 72 -3.12 6.03 25.98
C HIS A 72 -3.05 4.54 26.37
N LEU A 73 -2.59 4.27 27.59
CA LEU A 73 -2.47 2.91 28.11
C LEU A 73 -3.84 2.23 28.15
N ALA A 74 -3.89 0.93 27.87
CA ALA A 74 -5.14 0.17 27.92
C ALA A 74 -5.84 0.38 29.28
N GLY A 75 -7.16 0.49 29.29
CA GLY A 75 -7.94 0.69 30.53
C GLY A 75 -7.92 2.10 31.12
N THR A 76 -7.17 3.06 30.56
CA THR A 76 -7.17 4.46 31.06
C THR A 76 -8.21 5.34 30.37
N LYS A 77 -8.46 6.54 30.93
CA LYS A 77 -9.41 7.52 30.39
C LYS A 77 -8.96 8.05 29.03
N GLU A 78 -7.66 8.23 28.86
CA GLU A 78 -7.04 8.73 27.62
C GLU A 78 -7.25 7.74 26.48
N ASN A 79 -7.11 6.44 26.74
CA ASN A 79 -7.38 5.42 25.73
C ASN A 79 -8.88 5.32 25.38
N LEU A 80 -9.78 5.57 26.34
CA LEU A 80 -11.21 5.70 26.05
C LEU A 80 -11.51 6.93 25.17
N HIS A 81 -10.86 8.06 25.43
CA HIS A 81 -11.01 9.26 24.60
C HIS A 81 -10.54 9.01 23.16
N LEU A 82 -9.39 8.35 23.00
CA LEU A 82 -8.90 7.94 21.68
C LEU A 82 -9.88 7.00 20.96
N ALA A 83 -10.45 6.03 21.67
CA ALA A 83 -11.46 5.14 21.09
C ALA A 83 -12.71 5.89 20.62
N GLN A 84 -13.17 6.90 21.38
CA GLN A 84 -14.28 7.77 20.99
C GLN A 84 -13.94 8.66 19.80
N GLN A 85 -12.71 9.17 19.72
CA GLN A 85 -12.24 9.93 18.57
C GLN A 85 -12.26 9.08 17.29
N VAL A 86 -11.67 7.88 17.33
CA VAL A 86 -11.69 6.94 16.19
C VAL A 86 -13.11 6.58 15.80
N GLN A 87 -13.99 6.36 16.77
CA GLN A 87 -15.41 6.11 16.52
C GLN A 87 -16.07 7.26 15.74
N ALA A 88 -15.77 8.51 16.11
CA ALA A 88 -16.31 9.68 15.43
C ALA A 88 -15.74 9.83 14.01
N GLU A 89 -14.42 9.72 13.85
CA GLU A 89 -13.74 9.80 12.56
C GLU A 89 -14.27 8.73 11.58
N TRP A 90 -14.45 7.49 12.04
CA TRP A 90 -14.99 6.41 11.20
C TRP A 90 -16.43 6.66 10.73
N LYS A 91 -17.27 7.29 11.58
CA LYS A 91 -18.61 7.71 11.18
C LYS A 91 -18.53 8.82 10.14
N GLU A 92 -17.62 9.77 10.32
CA GLU A 92 -17.40 10.87 9.38
C GLU A 92 -16.88 10.39 8.01
N PHE A 93 -16.01 9.38 8.00
CA PHE A 93 -15.51 8.75 6.76
C PHE A 93 -16.57 7.95 6.01
N GLY A 94 -17.74 7.72 6.60
CA GLY A 94 -18.89 7.11 5.94
C GLY A 94 -19.02 5.60 6.13
N LEU A 95 -18.48 5.03 7.22
CA LEU A 95 -18.76 3.63 7.56
C LEU A 95 -20.21 3.47 8.03
N ASP A 96 -20.88 2.41 7.55
CA ASP A 96 -22.30 2.15 7.82
C ASP A 96 -22.62 1.89 9.31
N SER A 97 -21.71 1.22 10.02
CA SER A 97 -21.88 0.87 11.44
C SER A 97 -20.57 1.00 12.19
N VAL A 98 -20.57 1.81 13.25
CA VAL A 98 -19.41 2.05 14.10
C VAL A 98 -19.84 2.01 15.58
N GLN A 99 -19.33 1.04 16.33
CA GLN A 99 -19.74 0.76 17.71
C GLN A 99 -18.51 0.62 18.62
N LEU A 100 -18.65 1.05 19.87
CA LEU A 100 -17.66 0.76 20.92
C LEU A 100 -18.09 -0.52 21.64
N VAL A 101 -17.24 -1.54 21.59
CA VAL A 101 -17.47 -2.83 22.26
C VAL A 101 -16.50 -2.94 23.43
N HIS A 102 -17.01 -3.15 24.63
CA HIS A 102 -16.23 -3.19 25.87
C HIS A 102 -16.27 -4.60 26.49
N TYR A 103 -15.20 -4.92 27.23
CA TYR A 103 -15.07 -6.15 27.98
C TYR A 103 -14.38 -5.85 29.31
N ASP A 104 -14.84 -6.53 30.36
CA ASP A 104 -14.17 -6.54 31.64
C ASP A 104 -13.06 -7.60 31.60
N VAL A 105 -11.80 -7.14 31.51
CA VAL A 105 -10.62 -7.98 31.41
C VAL A 105 -9.65 -7.69 32.56
N LEU A 106 -8.89 -8.70 32.97
CA LEU A 106 -7.85 -8.51 33.97
C LEU A 106 -6.65 -7.79 33.35
N LEU A 107 -6.36 -6.59 33.85
CA LEU A 107 -5.17 -5.79 33.50
C LEU A 107 -4.26 -5.67 34.72
N SER A 108 -2.99 -5.31 34.50
CA SER A 108 -1.97 -5.21 35.54
C SER A 108 -1.19 -3.90 35.37
N TYR A 109 -1.07 -3.13 36.46
CA TYR A 109 -0.32 -1.87 36.51
C TYR A 109 0.60 -1.86 37.73
N PRO A 110 1.67 -1.05 37.73
CA PRO A 110 2.44 -0.75 38.93
C PRO A 110 1.56 -0.09 40.01
N ASP A 111 2.01 -0.18 41.26
CA ASP A 111 1.43 0.58 42.37
C ASP A 111 2.07 1.97 42.40
N ASP A 112 1.25 3.01 42.19
CA ASP A 112 1.71 4.40 42.18
C ASP A 112 2.30 4.85 43.53
N THR A 113 1.87 4.23 44.64
CA THR A 113 2.36 4.52 45.99
C THR A 113 3.58 3.69 46.39
N LYS A 114 3.84 2.60 45.67
CA LYS A 114 5.01 1.73 45.87
C LYS A 114 5.68 1.41 44.53
N PRO A 115 6.44 2.36 43.98
CA PRO A 115 7.12 2.17 42.70
C PRO A 115 8.07 0.97 42.72
N ASN A 116 8.14 0.27 41.59
CA ASN A 116 9.10 -0.80 41.41
C ASN A 116 10.51 -0.21 41.27
N TYR A 117 11.49 -0.78 41.96
CA TYR A 117 12.89 -0.40 41.85
C TYR A 117 13.80 -1.64 41.93
N ILE A 118 15.04 -1.47 41.50
CA ILE A 118 16.11 -2.46 41.66
C ILE A 118 17.16 -1.82 42.59
N SER A 119 17.77 -2.61 43.48
CA SER A 119 18.86 -2.16 44.33
C SER A 119 20.07 -3.10 44.28
N ILE A 120 21.25 -2.52 44.53
CA ILE A 120 22.47 -3.26 44.82
C ILE A 120 22.63 -3.24 46.33
N ILE A 121 22.87 -4.41 46.92
CA ILE A 121 23.07 -4.59 48.35
C ILE A 121 24.51 -5.01 48.66
N ASP A 122 25.03 -4.57 49.80
CA ASP A 122 26.31 -5.05 50.33
C ASP A 122 26.18 -6.42 51.02
N GLU A 123 27.30 -6.95 51.52
CA GLU A 123 27.35 -8.21 52.27
C GLU A 123 26.58 -8.20 53.60
N HIS A 124 26.22 -7.02 54.11
CA HIS A 124 25.45 -6.81 55.33
C HIS A 124 23.95 -6.62 55.05
N GLY A 125 23.53 -6.62 53.77
CA GLY A 125 22.15 -6.41 53.36
C GLY A 125 21.72 -4.94 53.31
N ASN A 126 22.66 -3.99 53.39
CA ASN A 126 22.36 -2.58 53.23
C ASN A 126 22.28 -2.22 51.75
N GLU A 127 21.30 -1.41 51.36
CA GLU A 127 21.25 -0.85 50.02
C GLU A 127 22.38 0.16 49.82
N ILE A 128 23.22 -0.07 48.82
CA ILE A 128 24.34 0.83 48.44
C ILE A 128 24.04 1.62 47.17
N PHE A 129 23.05 1.19 46.39
CA PHE A 129 22.54 1.89 45.22
C PHE A 129 21.10 1.44 44.94
N ASN A 130 20.23 2.35 44.52
CA ASN A 130 18.90 2.01 44.01
C ASN A 130 18.59 2.76 42.70
N THR A 131 17.69 2.19 41.91
CA THR A 131 17.23 2.78 40.64
C THR A 131 15.98 3.64 40.79
N SER A 132 15.47 3.84 42.01
CA SER A 132 14.24 4.62 42.17
C SER A 132 14.53 6.07 41.75
N LEU A 133 13.80 6.55 40.73
CA LEU A 133 13.76 7.98 40.44
C LEU A 133 13.08 8.64 41.64
N SER A 134 13.84 9.37 42.44
CA SER A 134 13.28 10.47 43.20
C SER A 134 13.00 11.59 42.20
N GLU A 135 11.75 11.75 41.80
CA GLU A 135 11.29 13.03 41.23
C GLU A 135 11.24 14.11 42.32
#